data_AF-A0A959DFY5-F1
#
_entry.id   AF-A0A959DFY5-F1
#
_cell.length_a   1.000
_cell.length_b   1.000
_cell.length_c   1.000
_cell.angle_alpha   90.00
_cell.angle_beta   90.00
_cell.angle_gamma   90.00
#
_symmetry.space_group_name_H-M   'P 1'
#
loop_
_entity.id
_entity.type
_entity.pdbx_description
1 polymer ?
#
loop_
_entity_poly.entity_id
_entity_poly.type
_entity_poly.pdbx_seq_one_letter_code
_entity_poly.pdbx_strand_id
1 'polypeptide(L)'
;MRRRHDGEVDEGCCCPQGYATVVLNGQTWLAENLNIDVPGASGCYGNNLSNCADYGRLYNWEAAQTACAQLGDCWRVPTDDEWRAMGESFGGTVDYPGTGSAPAYTALIDGGSSGFDALLGGYRNPDGSFHSLGVTGFYWSGTENGTQDAWDYCFYSYYGELSRGYNDKPFAFSCRCVQG
;
A
#
# COMPACT_ATOMS: atom_id res chain seq x y z
N MET A 1 -39.73 -19.76 14.12
CA MET A 1 -39.64 -18.87 15.30
C MET A 1 -38.36 -19.20 16.06
N ARG A 2 -37.28 -18.44 15.83
CA ARG A 2 -36.22 -18.23 16.81
C ARG A 2 -35.91 -16.74 16.75
N ARG A 3 -36.43 -16.02 17.74
CA ARG A 3 -36.04 -14.63 18.00
C ARG A 3 -34.59 -14.70 18.50
N ARG A 4 -33.69 -13.97 17.86
CA ARG A 4 -32.53 -13.45 18.60
C ARG A 4 -32.97 -12.11 19.16
N HIS A 5 -32.98 -12.04 20.48
CA HIS A 5 -32.98 -10.80 21.23
C HIS A 5 -31.60 -10.20 21.06
N ASP A 6 -31.54 -8.87 21.12
CA ASP A 6 -30.36 -8.02 21.04
C ASP A 6 -30.05 -7.56 19.60
N GLY A 7 -30.42 -6.31 19.34
CA GLY A 7 -30.29 -5.61 18.07
C GLY A 7 -28.87 -5.18 17.77
N GLU A 8 -27.99 -6.15 17.57
CA GLU A 8 -26.68 -5.94 16.96
C GLU A 8 -26.85 -6.12 15.45
N VAL A 9 -26.72 -5.03 14.71
CA VAL A 9 -26.59 -5.08 13.26
C VAL A 9 -25.31 -5.86 12.96
N ASP A 10 -25.42 -6.92 12.18
CA ASP A 10 -24.28 -7.62 11.59
C ASP A 10 -23.68 -6.64 10.57
N GLU A 11 -22.88 -5.68 11.05
CA GLU A 11 -22.18 -4.69 10.24
C GLU A 11 -21.02 -5.39 9.53
N GLY A 12 -21.37 -6.19 8.52
CA GLY A 12 -20.39 -6.67 7.55
C GLY A 12 -19.50 -5.51 7.11
N CYS A 13 -18.21 -5.78 6.98
CA CYS A 13 -17.16 -4.80 6.72
C CYS A 13 -17.60 -3.69 5.76
N CYS A 14 -17.74 -2.47 6.30
CA CYS A 14 -18.18 -1.33 5.51
C CYS A 14 -17.18 -1.00 4.40
N CYS A 15 -17.69 -0.48 3.28
CA CYS A 15 -16.85 0.05 2.22
C CYS A 15 -16.06 1.26 2.75
N PRO A 16 -14.77 1.40 2.38
CA PRO A 16 -13.93 2.51 2.84
C PRO A 16 -14.47 3.79 2.19
N GLN A 17 -15.08 4.66 2.99
CA GLN A 17 -15.70 5.87 2.44
C GLN A 17 -14.64 6.73 1.75
N GLY A 18 -14.90 7.11 0.50
CA GLY A 18 -14.03 7.98 -0.29
C GLY A 18 -12.85 7.29 -0.97
N TYR A 19 -12.79 5.95 -0.98
CA TYR A 19 -11.77 5.20 -1.73
C TYR A 19 -12.42 4.22 -2.70
N ALA A 20 -11.91 4.18 -3.93
CA ALA A 20 -12.19 3.08 -4.84
C ALA A 20 -11.51 1.79 -4.38
N THR A 21 -12.09 0.64 -4.74
CA THR A 21 -11.56 -0.68 -4.41
C THR A 21 -11.50 -1.57 -5.65
N VAL A 22 -10.56 -2.52 -5.65
CA VAL A 22 -10.40 -3.54 -6.68
C VAL A 22 -10.24 -4.92 -6.03
N VAL A 23 -10.78 -5.96 -6.66
CA VAL A 23 -10.61 -7.34 -6.21
C VAL A 23 -9.47 -7.98 -7.00
N LEU A 24 -8.38 -8.32 -6.32
CA LEU A 24 -7.18 -8.92 -6.90
C LEU A 24 -6.87 -10.20 -6.14
N ASN A 25 -6.76 -11.32 -6.86
CA ASN A 25 -6.53 -12.63 -6.27
C ASN A 25 -7.51 -12.99 -5.12
N GLY A 26 -8.78 -12.60 -5.27
CA GLY A 26 -9.84 -12.85 -4.27
C GLY A 26 -9.78 -11.96 -3.03
N GLN A 27 -8.81 -11.05 -2.95
CA GLN A 27 -8.67 -10.06 -1.88
C GLN A 27 -9.17 -8.69 -2.37
N THR A 28 -9.91 -7.97 -1.55
CA THR A 28 -10.31 -6.57 -1.83
C THR A 28 -9.18 -5.64 -1.40
N TRP A 29 -8.68 -4.82 -2.32
CA TRP A 29 -7.63 -3.80 -2.14
C TRP A 29 -8.18 -2.41 -2.38
N LEU A 30 -7.57 -1.38 -1.80
CA LEU A 30 -7.75 -0.02 -2.28
C LEU A 30 -7.15 0.14 -3.68
N ALA A 31 -7.94 0.69 -4.60
CA ALA A 31 -7.50 1.06 -5.95
C ALA A 31 -6.78 2.41 -5.98
N GLU A 32 -6.75 3.15 -4.86
CA GLU A 32 -6.01 4.40 -4.71
C GLU A 32 -5.03 4.37 -3.51
N ASN A 33 -3.98 5.19 -3.56
CA ASN A 33 -3.06 5.37 -2.43
C ASN A 33 -3.79 5.99 -1.23
N LEU A 34 -3.50 5.50 -0.03
CA LEU A 34 -4.10 6.04 1.20
C LEU A 34 -3.71 7.51 1.41
N ASN A 35 -4.67 8.35 1.76
CA ASN A 35 -4.49 9.79 1.95
C ASN A 35 -5.11 10.31 3.26
N ILE A 36 -4.98 9.54 4.34
CA ILE A 36 -5.41 9.91 5.69
C ILE A 36 -4.28 10.65 6.42
N ASP A 37 -4.59 11.78 7.04
CA ASP A 37 -3.62 12.50 7.86
C ASP A 37 -3.42 11.80 9.21
N VAL A 38 -2.23 11.24 9.42
CA VAL A 38 -1.74 10.84 10.75
C VAL A 38 -0.80 11.93 11.25
N PRO A 39 -1.20 12.75 12.24
CA PRO A 39 -0.43 13.90 12.69
C PRO A 39 0.98 13.53 13.12
N GLY A 40 1.98 14.22 12.55
CA GLY A 40 3.40 14.03 12.87
C GLY A 40 4.04 12.75 12.32
N ALA A 41 3.26 11.85 11.71
CA ALA A 41 3.74 10.54 11.25
C ALA A 41 3.40 10.22 9.78
N SER A 42 2.58 11.06 9.13
CA SER A 42 2.32 11.05 7.69
C SER A 42 2.65 12.41 7.05
N GLY A 43 2.80 12.46 5.74
CA GLY A 43 2.96 13.72 5.02
C GLY A 43 2.97 13.58 3.51
N CYS A 44 2.82 14.71 2.81
CA CYS A 44 2.92 14.75 1.35
C CYS A 44 4.38 14.78 0.91
N TYR A 45 4.66 14.19 -0.24
CA TYR A 45 5.99 14.31 -0.86
C TYR A 45 6.41 15.78 -0.98
N GLY A 46 7.64 16.11 -0.57
CA GLY A 46 8.18 17.47 -0.63
C GLY A 46 7.44 18.50 0.23
N ASN A 47 6.63 18.05 1.21
CA ASN A 47 5.76 18.90 2.01
C ASN A 47 4.77 19.74 1.18
N ASN A 48 4.40 19.26 -0.01
CA ASN A 48 3.48 19.94 -0.92
C ASN A 48 2.13 19.22 -0.94
N LEU A 49 1.07 19.90 -0.52
CA LEU A 49 -0.30 19.35 -0.50
C LEU A 49 -0.78 18.84 -1.86
N SER A 50 -0.31 19.44 -2.96
CA SER A 50 -0.67 18.97 -4.31
C SER A 50 -0.20 17.53 -4.55
N ASN A 51 0.98 17.18 -4.03
CA ASN A 51 1.50 15.81 -4.15
C ASN A 51 0.68 14.79 -3.36
N CYS A 52 -0.02 15.21 -2.30
CA CYS A 52 -0.98 14.31 -1.64
C CYS A 52 -2.20 14.03 -2.51
N ALA A 53 -2.65 15.01 -3.31
CA ALA A 53 -3.75 14.80 -4.25
C ALA A 53 -3.33 13.87 -5.39
N ASP A 54 -2.09 14.02 -5.89
CA ASP A 54 -1.59 13.28 -7.04
C ASP A 54 -1.08 11.87 -6.67
N TYR A 55 -0.46 11.70 -5.50
CA TYR A 55 0.25 10.46 -5.12
C TYR A 55 -0.20 9.86 -3.80
N GLY A 56 -1.14 10.49 -3.09
CA GLY A 56 -1.46 10.13 -1.70
C GLY A 56 -0.37 10.56 -0.71
N ARG A 57 -0.50 10.09 0.53
CA ARG A 57 0.45 10.40 1.61
C ARG A 57 1.53 9.34 1.73
N LEU A 58 2.66 9.77 2.28
CA LEU A 58 3.72 8.91 2.76
C LEU A 58 3.59 8.72 4.27
N TYR A 59 3.79 7.50 4.73
CA TYR A 59 3.61 7.08 6.13
C TYR A 59 4.83 6.32 6.60
N ASN A 60 5.27 6.56 7.83
CA ASN A 60 6.07 5.55 8.51
C ASN A 60 5.24 4.29 8.78
N TRP A 61 5.91 3.18 9.10
CA TRP A 61 5.22 1.88 9.16
C TRP A 61 4.06 1.85 10.16
N GLU A 62 4.26 2.41 11.36
CA GLU A 62 3.20 2.50 12.40
C GLU A 62 2.04 3.41 11.97
N ALA A 63 2.34 4.51 11.27
CA ALA A 63 1.31 5.40 10.73
C ALA A 63 0.51 4.74 9.61
N ALA A 64 1.12 3.88 8.79
CA ALA A 64 0.42 3.12 7.76
C ALA A 64 -0.61 2.17 8.40
N GLN A 65 -0.20 1.44 9.43
CA GLN A 65 -1.08 0.56 10.22
C GLN A 65 -2.26 1.34 10.81
N THR A 66 -1.94 2.46 11.48
CA THR A 66 -2.94 3.35 12.10
C THR A 66 -3.91 3.93 11.05
N ALA A 67 -3.40 4.33 9.89
CA ALA A 67 -4.21 4.96 8.85
C ALA A 67 -5.15 3.95 8.18
N CYS A 68 -4.72 2.72 7.88
CA CYS A 68 -5.63 1.70 7.35
C CYS A 68 -6.75 1.35 8.33
N ALA A 69 -6.45 1.24 9.62
CA ALA A 69 -7.45 0.95 10.65
C ALA A 69 -8.53 2.04 10.76
N GLN A 70 -8.23 3.29 10.36
CA GLN A 70 -9.22 4.37 10.33
C GLN A 70 -10.27 4.24 9.22
N LEU A 71 -10.06 3.35 8.24
CA LEU A 71 -11.07 3.03 7.23
C LEU A 71 -12.20 2.13 7.78
N GLY A 72 -12.00 1.54 8.97
CA GLY A 72 -12.92 0.64 9.65
C GLY A 72 -12.23 -0.64 10.11
N ASP A 73 -12.89 -1.39 10.98
CA ASP A 73 -12.30 -2.53 11.70
C ASP A 73 -11.83 -3.69 10.81
N CYS A 74 -12.27 -3.73 9.55
CA CYS A 74 -11.85 -4.73 8.58
C CYS A 74 -10.79 -4.24 7.60
N TRP A 75 -10.18 -3.08 7.80
CA TRP A 75 -9.16 -2.56 6.88
C TRP A 75 -7.79 -2.52 7.56
N ARG A 76 -6.80 -3.11 6.89
CA ARG A 76 -5.42 -3.16 7.38
C ARG A 76 -4.42 -3.04 6.25
N VAL A 77 -3.16 -2.82 6.60
CA VAL A 77 -2.07 -2.92 5.64
C VAL A 77 -1.97 -4.39 5.18
N PRO A 78 -1.79 -4.66 3.88
CA PRO A 78 -1.63 -6.01 3.36
C PRO A 78 -0.41 -6.68 3.95
N THR A 79 -0.51 -7.98 4.23
CA THR A 79 0.64 -8.79 4.65
C THR A 79 1.59 -9.03 3.49
N ASP A 80 2.79 -9.52 3.81
CA ASP A 80 3.74 -9.93 2.80
C ASP A 80 3.16 -11.04 1.90
N ASP A 81 2.49 -12.04 2.48
CA ASP A 81 1.89 -13.13 1.71
C ASP A 81 0.82 -12.64 0.73
N GLU A 82 0.02 -11.63 1.10
CA GLU A 82 -1.00 -11.03 0.22
C GLU A 82 -0.37 -10.27 -0.94
N TRP A 83 0.68 -9.50 -0.67
CA TRP A 83 1.45 -8.82 -1.72
C TRP A 83 2.09 -9.82 -2.69
N ARG A 84 2.72 -10.88 -2.16
CA ARG A 84 3.32 -11.95 -2.97
C ARG A 84 2.28 -12.61 -3.85
N ALA A 85 1.15 -13.02 -3.27
CA ALA A 85 0.09 -13.71 -4.00
C ALA A 85 -0.52 -12.81 -5.10
N MET A 86 -0.68 -11.51 -4.83
CA MET A 86 -1.06 -10.54 -5.86
C MET A 86 -0.02 -10.47 -6.98
N GLY A 87 1.26 -10.27 -6.64
CA GLY A 87 2.34 -10.21 -7.63
C GLY A 87 2.44 -11.47 -8.49
N GLU A 88 2.36 -12.66 -7.87
CA GLU A 88 2.35 -13.96 -8.55
C GLU A 88 1.21 -14.08 -9.57
N SER A 89 0.02 -13.58 -9.25
CA SER A 89 -1.12 -13.59 -10.17
C SER A 89 -0.90 -12.78 -11.46
N PHE A 90 0.04 -11.83 -11.44
CA PHE A 90 0.43 -11.01 -12.58
C PHE A 90 1.83 -11.32 -13.13
N GLY A 91 2.42 -12.46 -12.76
CA GLY A 91 3.70 -12.93 -13.31
C GLY A 91 4.93 -12.76 -12.41
N GLY A 92 4.70 -12.48 -11.13
CA GLY A 92 5.69 -12.62 -10.06
C GLY A 92 6.37 -11.33 -9.64
N THR A 93 7.05 -11.41 -8.49
CA THR A 93 7.90 -10.36 -7.94
C THR A 93 9.36 -10.81 -7.97
N VAL A 94 10.29 -9.85 -7.93
CA VAL A 94 11.74 -10.12 -7.83
C VAL A 94 12.28 -9.72 -6.46
N ASP A 95 13.20 -10.49 -5.89
CA ASP A 95 13.89 -10.09 -4.65
C ASP A 95 15.06 -9.14 -4.91
N TYR A 96 15.58 -9.14 -6.15
CA TYR A 96 16.66 -8.26 -6.58
C TYR A 96 16.27 -7.57 -7.90
N PRO A 97 16.12 -6.23 -7.92
CA PRO A 97 15.82 -5.51 -9.17
C PRO A 97 16.84 -5.79 -10.27
N GLY A 98 16.37 -5.87 -11.51
CA GLY A 98 17.13 -6.15 -12.73
C GLY A 98 17.44 -7.63 -12.98
N THR A 99 16.79 -8.55 -12.25
CA THR A 99 17.06 -9.99 -12.33
C THR A 99 15.92 -10.83 -12.92
N GLY A 100 14.76 -10.24 -13.20
CA GLY A 100 13.56 -11.01 -13.55
C GLY A 100 12.77 -10.45 -14.73
N SER A 101 11.52 -10.91 -14.82
CA SER A 101 10.57 -10.45 -15.83
C SER A 101 9.59 -9.43 -15.25
N ALA A 102 9.22 -8.44 -16.07
CA ALA A 102 8.34 -7.31 -15.79
C ALA A 102 6.78 -7.49 -15.79
N PRO A 103 6.16 -8.69 -15.95
CA PRO A 103 4.69 -8.77 -16.12
C PRO A 103 3.87 -8.12 -15.00
N ALA A 104 4.26 -8.31 -13.74
CA ALA A 104 3.48 -7.79 -12.61
C ALA A 104 3.47 -6.27 -12.57
N TYR A 105 4.62 -5.63 -12.80
CA TYR A 105 4.73 -4.17 -12.89
C TYR A 105 3.78 -3.61 -13.94
N THR A 106 3.81 -4.17 -15.16
CA THR A 106 3.03 -3.66 -16.30
C THR A 106 1.52 -3.73 -16.03
N ALA A 107 1.07 -4.78 -15.34
CA ALA A 107 -0.35 -4.93 -15.02
C ALA A 107 -0.81 -4.04 -13.85
N LEU A 108 0.06 -3.82 -12.85
CA LEU A 108 -0.27 -3.20 -11.57
C LEU A 108 0.00 -1.69 -11.50
N ILE A 109 0.85 -1.14 -12.38
CA ILE A 109 1.12 0.30 -12.45
C ILE A 109 -0.11 1.08 -12.96
N ASP A 110 -0.17 2.39 -12.67
CA ASP A 110 -1.15 3.31 -13.26
C ASP A 110 -1.21 3.19 -14.79
N GLY A 111 -2.43 3.06 -15.32
CA GLY A 111 -2.69 2.76 -16.74
C GLY A 111 -2.51 1.29 -17.12
N GLY A 112 -2.17 0.43 -16.17
CA GLY A 112 -2.13 -1.02 -16.32
C GLY A 112 -3.51 -1.67 -16.41
N SER A 113 -3.54 -3.00 -16.54
CA SER A 113 -4.79 -3.76 -16.75
C SER A 113 -5.47 -4.25 -15.48
N SER A 114 -4.83 -4.12 -14.30
CA SER A 114 -5.35 -4.67 -13.05
C SER A 114 -6.36 -3.78 -12.34
N GLY A 115 -6.30 -2.45 -12.54
CA GLY A 115 -7.02 -1.47 -11.72
C GLY A 115 -6.44 -1.29 -10.31
N PHE A 116 -5.23 -1.79 -10.05
CA PHE A 116 -4.49 -1.48 -8.82
C PHE A 116 -3.92 -0.06 -8.83
N ASP A 117 -3.58 0.43 -10.03
CA ASP A 117 -3.13 1.78 -10.31
C ASP A 117 -2.02 2.26 -9.34
N ALA A 118 -0.93 1.49 -9.25
CA ALA A 118 0.22 1.87 -8.44
C ALA A 118 0.86 3.15 -8.98
N LEU A 119 1.11 4.10 -8.07
CA LEU A 119 1.72 5.38 -8.35
C LEU A 119 3.18 5.41 -7.91
N LEU A 120 4.02 6.14 -8.65
CA LEU A 120 5.44 6.33 -8.37
C LEU A 120 5.66 7.55 -7.47
N GLY A 121 5.10 7.52 -6.26
CA GLY A 121 5.08 8.64 -5.31
C GLY A 121 6.41 8.95 -4.62
N GLY A 122 7.49 8.21 -4.92
CA GLY A 122 8.76 8.32 -4.22
C GLY A 122 8.67 7.91 -2.75
N TYR A 123 9.59 8.41 -1.93
CA TYR A 123 9.64 8.16 -0.50
C TYR A 123 10.30 9.30 0.28
N ARG A 124 10.19 9.25 1.61
CA ARG A 124 10.89 10.15 2.53
C ARG A 124 11.81 9.36 3.46
N ASN A 125 13.05 9.78 3.59
CA ASN A 125 14.00 9.26 4.56
C ASN A 125 13.63 9.67 5.99
N PRO A 126 14.17 8.98 7.01
CA PRO A 126 14.01 9.38 8.42
C PRO A 126 14.55 10.78 8.73
N ASP A 127 15.54 11.27 7.97
CA ASP A 127 16.09 12.63 8.08
C ASP A 127 15.18 13.72 7.46
N GLY A 128 14.06 13.33 6.85
CA GLY A 128 13.10 14.21 6.22
C GLY A 128 13.38 14.53 4.75
N SER A 129 14.49 14.05 4.17
CA SER A 129 14.77 14.21 2.73
C SER A 129 13.87 13.33 1.87
N PHE A 130 13.53 13.80 0.67
CA PHE A 130 12.62 13.13 -0.26
C PHE A 130 13.36 12.67 -1.52
N HIS A 131 13.00 11.50 -2.04
CA HIS A 131 13.72 10.86 -3.15
C HIS A 131 12.77 10.18 -4.14
N SER A 132 13.22 10.05 -5.39
CA SER A 132 12.65 9.16 -6.41
C SER A 132 11.18 9.39 -6.82
N LEU A 133 10.66 10.62 -6.70
CA LEU A 133 9.33 10.95 -7.25
C LEU A 133 9.31 10.70 -8.76
N GLY A 134 8.26 10.00 -9.24
CA GLY A 134 8.10 9.61 -10.63
C GLY A 134 9.00 8.46 -11.09
N VAL A 135 9.86 7.94 -10.20
CA VAL A 135 10.81 6.86 -10.51
C VAL A 135 10.48 5.59 -9.75
N THR A 136 10.19 5.69 -8.45
CA THR A 136 9.81 4.55 -7.62
C THR A 136 8.51 4.80 -6.88
N GLY A 137 7.75 3.73 -6.65
CA GLY A 137 6.62 3.70 -5.72
C GLY A 137 6.88 2.63 -4.67
N PHE A 138 7.24 3.05 -3.45
CA PHE A 138 7.38 2.14 -2.31
C PHE A 138 6.06 2.00 -1.57
N TYR A 139 5.74 0.77 -1.17
CA TYR A 139 4.51 0.40 -0.49
C TYR A 139 4.79 -0.50 0.69
N TRP A 140 4.28 -0.13 1.86
CA TRP A 140 4.43 -0.97 3.06
C TRP A 140 3.65 -2.29 2.97
N SER A 141 4.25 -3.35 3.49
CA SER A 141 3.55 -4.51 4.02
C SER A 141 3.35 -4.35 5.53
N GLY A 142 2.25 -4.86 6.06
CA GLY A 142 1.95 -4.95 7.49
C GLY A 142 2.74 -6.07 8.20
N THR A 143 3.57 -6.82 7.48
CA THR A 143 4.42 -7.87 8.04
C THR A 143 5.77 -7.32 8.47
N GLU A 144 6.11 -7.49 9.75
CA GLU A 144 7.41 -7.13 10.30
C GLU A 144 8.54 -8.02 9.75
N ASN A 145 9.76 -7.47 9.67
CA ASN A 145 10.98 -8.22 9.39
C ASN A 145 12.00 -8.02 10.54
N GLY A 146 11.58 -8.35 11.75
CA GLY A 146 12.35 -8.05 12.96
C GLY A 146 11.87 -6.77 13.64
N THR A 147 12.69 -6.24 14.56
CA THR A 147 12.26 -5.15 15.45
C THR A 147 12.32 -3.78 14.77
N GLN A 148 13.28 -3.57 13.87
CA GLN A 148 13.55 -2.28 13.22
C GLN A 148 12.95 -2.18 11.82
N ASP A 149 12.76 -3.32 11.16
CA ASP A 149 12.38 -3.40 9.75
C ASP A 149 10.97 -3.96 9.53
N ALA A 150 10.40 -3.64 8.38
CA ALA A 150 9.21 -4.28 7.84
C ALA A 150 9.38 -4.55 6.35
N TRP A 151 8.61 -5.52 5.83
CA TRP A 151 8.61 -5.81 4.40
C TRP A 151 7.95 -4.66 3.62
N ASP A 152 8.41 -4.46 2.39
CA ASP A 152 7.87 -3.49 1.46
C ASP A 152 7.97 -3.98 0.01
N TYR A 153 7.23 -3.31 -0.85
CA TYR A 153 7.20 -3.55 -2.28
C TYR A 153 7.51 -2.28 -3.04
N CYS A 154 8.38 -2.39 -4.03
CA CYS A 154 8.81 -1.28 -4.85
C CYS A 154 8.45 -1.52 -6.31
N PHE A 155 7.65 -0.60 -6.85
CA PHE A 155 7.47 -0.44 -8.28
C PHE A 155 8.61 0.44 -8.80
N TYR A 156 9.52 -0.13 -9.59
CA TYR A 156 10.67 0.61 -10.10
C TYR A 156 10.59 0.76 -11.61
N SER A 157 10.34 1.98 -12.10
CA SER A 157 10.15 2.25 -13.52
C SER A 157 11.38 1.99 -14.39
N TYR A 158 12.58 2.12 -13.84
CA TYR A 158 13.81 1.89 -14.60
C TYR A 158 13.94 0.44 -15.10
N TYR A 159 13.58 -0.52 -14.26
CA TYR A 159 13.57 -1.94 -14.64
C TYR A 159 12.19 -2.41 -15.13
N GLY A 160 11.13 -1.66 -14.83
CA GLY A 160 9.76 -2.09 -15.07
C GLY A 160 9.41 -3.31 -14.22
N GLU A 161 9.84 -3.34 -12.97
CA GLU A 161 9.69 -4.50 -12.08
C GLU A 161 8.97 -4.14 -10.78
N LEU A 162 8.25 -5.12 -10.26
CA LEU A 162 7.76 -5.12 -8.88
C LEU A 162 8.75 -5.95 -8.04
N SER A 163 9.53 -5.27 -7.22
CA SER A 163 10.50 -5.91 -6.33
C SER A 163 10.00 -5.97 -4.90
N ARG A 164 10.32 -7.07 -4.21
CA ARG A 164 10.07 -7.26 -2.79
C ARG A 164 11.35 -6.93 -2.01
N GLY A 165 11.21 -6.18 -0.92
CA GLY A 165 12.32 -5.75 -0.08
C GLY A 165 11.88 -5.55 1.37
N TYR A 166 12.79 -5.03 2.18
CA TYR A 166 12.48 -4.57 3.53
C TYR A 166 13.32 -3.34 3.86
N ASN A 167 12.78 -2.47 4.69
CA ASN A 167 13.41 -1.21 5.09
C ASN A 167 13.06 -0.87 6.54
N ASP A 168 13.83 0.05 7.12
CA ASP A 168 13.58 0.52 8.48
C ASP A 168 12.20 1.18 8.59
N LYS A 169 11.45 0.84 9.62
CA LYS A 169 10.12 1.37 9.91
C LYS A 169 9.99 2.91 9.94
N PRO A 170 11.04 3.71 10.23
CA PRO A 170 10.98 5.17 10.18
C PRO A 170 10.99 5.80 8.78
N PHE A 171 11.32 5.05 7.70
CA PHE A 171 11.12 5.55 6.34
C PHE A 171 9.64 5.84 6.11
N ALA A 172 9.31 6.79 5.22
CA ALA A 172 7.92 7.04 4.85
C ALA A 172 7.64 6.64 3.41
N PHE A 173 6.72 5.69 3.24
CA PHE A 173 6.32 5.10 1.96
C PHE A 173 4.82 5.26 1.72
N SER A 174 4.38 5.00 0.49
CA SER A 174 2.95 4.95 0.18
C SER A 174 2.29 3.77 0.89
N CYS A 175 0.96 3.79 0.98
CA CYS A 175 0.21 2.71 1.62
C CYS A 175 -1.02 2.34 0.79
N ARG A 176 -1.29 1.04 0.75
CA ARG A 176 -2.54 0.44 0.29
C ARG A 176 -3.13 -0.33 1.46
N CYS A 177 -4.45 -0.43 1.52
CA CYS A 177 -5.14 -1.23 2.52
C CYS A 177 -5.92 -2.36 1.85
N VAL A 178 -6.10 -3.45 2.58
CA VAL A 178 -6.92 -4.60 2.20
C VAL A 178 -7.98 -4.88 3.23
N GLN A 179 -9.07 -5.48 2.78
CA GLN A 179 -10.15 -5.94 3.64
C GLN A 179 -9.78 -7.27 4.33
N GLY A 180 -9.57 -7.28 5.65
CA GLY A 180 -9.15 -8.44 6.44
C GLY A 180 -10.28 -9.08 7.23
#